data_AF-A0AA89B647-F1
#
_entry.id   AF-A0AA89B647-F1
#
_cell.length_a   1.000
_cell.length_b   1.000
_cell.length_c   1.000
_cell.angle_alpha   90.00
_cell.angle_beta   90.00
_cell.angle_gamma   90.00
#
_symmetry.space_group_name_H-M   'P 1'
#
loop_
_entity.id
_entity.type
_entity.pdbx_description
1 polymer ?
#
loop_
_entity_poly.entity_id
_entity_poly.type
_entity_poly.pdbx_seq_one_letter_code
_entity_poly.pdbx_strand_id
1 'polypeptide(L)'
;SSARGDSAGCLLSLRHPKTGNATCYLFSNGIVQEIHWFKQSYRSWFLGDYICEDGSLYAATPIDPVFILLPIYDEARLKKGNDPGKFRQLDEILFIHGYPEYQQLSAIAENIMEVVCDLKGQKVDGFECVTCCLGIMSPSRKSRDNL
;
A
#
# COMPACT_ATOMS: atom_id res chain seq x y z
N SER A 1 30.94 5.86 -11.70
CA SER A 1 30.80 7.14 -10.99
C SER A 1 29.46 7.15 -10.28
N SER A 2 29.49 7.01 -8.95
CA SER A 2 28.30 6.91 -8.09
C SER A 2 27.85 8.31 -7.68
N ALA A 3 26.64 8.70 -8.07
CA ALA A 3 25.93 9.83 -7.49
C ALA A 3 24.78 9.25 -6.65
N ARG A 4 25.00 9.08 -5.35
CA ARG A 4 23.93 8.93 -4.37
C ARG A 4 23.22 10.28 -4.24
N GLY A 5 22.18 10.47 -5.03
CA GLY A 5 21.14 11.46 -4.78
C GLY A 5 20.09 10.85 -3.87
N ASP A 6 20.30 10.95 -2.57
CA ASP A 6 19.44 10.42 -1.51
C ASP A 6 18.20 11.33 -1.35
N SER A 7 17.25 11.27 -2.31
CA SER A 7 15.89 11.87 -2.28
C SER A 7 15.06 11.55 -3.56
N ALA A 8 15.40 10.52 -4.33
CA ALA A 8 14.63 10.17 -5.53
C ALA A 8 13.44 9.28 -5.13
N GLY A 9 12.21 9.78 -5.27
CA GLY A 9 11.02 8.95 -5.11
C GLY A 9 11.05 7.75 -6.07
N CYS A 10 10.44 6.63 -5.67
CA CYS A 10 10.33 5.44 -6.50
C CYS A 10 8.93 5.29 -7.09
N LEU A 11 8.86 4.83 -8.34
CA LEU A 11 7.61 4.44 -8.96
C LEU A 11 7.24 3.03 -8.52
N LEU A 12 6.01 2.85 -8.06
CA LEU A 12 5.44 1.58 -7.62
C LEU A 12 4.34 1.16 -8.59
N SER A 13 4.41 -0.07 -9.10
CA SER A 13 3.27 -0.71 -9.74
C SER A 13 2.48 -1.46 -8.68
N LEU A 14 1.28 -0.99 -8.32
CA LEU A 14 0.42 -1.62 -7.31
C LEU A 14 -0.97 -1.89 -7.88
N ARG A 15 -1.83 -2.53 -7.09
CA ARG A 15 -3.23 -2.79 -7.49
C ARG A 15 -4.09 -1.59 -7.12
N HIS A 16 -4.93 -1.15 -8.04
CA HIS A 16 -5.93 -0.12 -7.77
C HIS A 16 -6.94 -0.61 -6.71
N PRO A 17 -7.19 0.14 -5.61
CA PRO A 17 -8.03 -0.29 -4.50
C PRO A 17 -9.41 -0.86 -4.87
N LYS A 18 -10.03 -0.28 -5.89
CA LYS A 18 -11.40 -0.63 -6.31
C LYS A 18 -11.47 -1.69 -7.41
N THR A 19 -10.48 -1.75 -8.29
CA THR A 19 -10.56 -2.54 -9.53
C THR A 19 -9.56 -3.68 -9.58
N GLY A 20 -8.52 -3.64 -8.74
CA GLY A 20 -7.44 -4.64 -8.73
C GLY A 20 -6.46 -4.53 -9.90
N ASN A 21 -6.69 -3.62 -10.86
CA ASN A 21 -5.83 -3.42 -12.03
C ASN A 21 -4.50 -2.79 -11.64
N ALA A 22 -3.46 -3.03 -12.44
CA ALA A 22 -2.17 -2.38 -12.27
C ALA A 22 -2.32 -0.85 -12.38
N THR A 23 -1.78 -0.12 -11.41
CA THR A 23 -1.80 1.35 -11.34
C THR A 23 -0.46 1.83 -10.80
N CYS A 24 0.00 2.95 -11.33
CA CYS A 24 1.29 3.53 -11.00
C CYS A 24 1.16 4.53 -9.85
N TYR A 25 2.02 4.39 -8.85
CA TYR A 25 2.12 5.29 -7.72
C TYR A 25 3.55 5.83 -7.62
N LEU A 26 3.70 7.01 -7.05
CA LEU A 26 4.99 7.56 -6.64
C LEU A 26 5.10 7.48 -5.12
N PHE A 27 6.13 6.82 -4.64
CA PHE A 27 6.46 6.79 -3.23
C PHE A 27 7.68 7.67 -2.96
N SER A 28 7.49 8.69 -2.12
CA SER A 28 8.55 9.63 -1.78
C SER A 28 8.35 10.17 -0.37
N ASN A 29 9.41 10.19 0.44
CA ASN A 29 9.39 10.75 1.80
C ASN A 29 8.24 10.24 2.70
N GLY A 30 7.90 8.96 2.60
CA GLY A 30 6.80 8.37 3.38
C GLY A 30 5.39 8.70 2.85
N ILE A 31 5.28 9.42 1.73
CA ILE A 31 4.01 9.78 1.09
C ILE A 31 3.83 8.93 -0.17
N VAL A 32 2.66 8.30 -0.27
CA VAL A 32 2.22 7.61 -1.49
C VAL A 32 1.35 8.56 -2.29
N GLN A 33 1.64 8.68 -3.58
CA GLN A 33 0.89 9.53 -4.51
C GLN A 33 0.43 8.69 -5.70
N GLU A 34 -0.84 8.80 -6.08
CA GLU A 34 -1.35 8.16 -7.28
C GLU A 34 -0.98 8.99 -8.51
N ILE A 35 -0.50 8.34 -9.56
CA ILE A 35 -0.16 9.01 -10.82
C ILE A 35 -1.36 8.95 -11.75
N HIS A 36 -1.92 10.12 -12.05
CA HIS A 36 -2.95 10.31 -13.04
C HIS A 36 -2.36 10.73 -14.38
N TRP A 37 -2.91 10.18 -15.46
CA TRP A 37 -2.60 10.54 -16.83
C TRP A 37 -3.78 11.26 -17.46
N PHE A 38 -3.55 12.49 -17.92
CA PHE A 38 -4.53 13.27 -18.65
C PHE A 38 -4.04 13.49 -20.08
N LYS A 39 -4.81 12.97 -21.05
CA LYS A 39 -4.55 13.16 -22.47
C LYS A 39 -5.77 13.80 -23.13
N GLN A 40 -5.56 14.97 -23.75
CA GLN A 40 -6.57 15.66 -24.54
C GLN A 40 -6.10 15.77 -25.99
N SER A 41 -7.02 15.56 -26.94
CA SER A 41 -6.73 15.71 -28.36
C SER A 41 -6.28 17.13 -28.70
N TYR A 42 -5.39 17.24 -29.69
CA TYR A 42 -4.90 18.51 -30.23
C TYR A 42 -4.18 19.40 -29.20
N ARG A 43 -3.34 18.79 -28.34
CA ARG A 43 -2.43 19.52 -27.44
C ARG A 43 -0.99 19.12 -27.71
N SER A 44 -0.08 20.05 -27.44
CA SER A 44 1.37 19.85 -27.40
C SER A 44 1.98 20.74 -26.33
N TRP A 45 3.18 20.38 -25.85
CA TRP A 45 3.93 21.21 -24.92
C TRP A 45 5.09 21.88 -25.63
N PHE A 46 5.22 23.19 -25.45
CA PHE A 46 6.42 23.92 -25.80
C PHE A 46 7.36 23.90 -24.60
N LEU A 47 8.52 23.27 -24.75
CA LEU A 47 9.46 23.04 -23.68
C LEU A 47 10.80 23.62 -24.13
N GLY A 48 11.08 24.87 -23.76
CA GLY A 48 12.27 25.56 -24.28
C GLY A 48 12.25 25.67 -25.81
N ASP A 49 13.22 25.04 -26.46
CA ASP A 49 13.40 25.00 -27.92
C ASP A 49 12.84 23.74 -28.60
N TYR A 50 12.23 22.83 -27.84
CA TYR A 50 11.61 21.62 -28.37
C TYR A 50 10.08 21.59 -28.17
N ILE A 51 9.39 20.90 -29.06
CA ILE A 51 7.95 20.66 -28.99
C ILE A 51 7.72 19.20 -28.65
N CYS A 52 6.97 18.93 -27.58
CA CYS A 52 6.45 17.60 -27.26
C CYS A 52 5.04 17.46 -27.83
N GLU A 53 4.93 16.68 -28.91
CA GLU A 53 3.69 16.49 -29.66
C GLU A 53 2.60 15.72 -28.89
N ASP A 54 2.97 14.92 -27.88
CA ASP A 54 2.00 14.07 -27.17
C ASP A 54 0.97 14.88 -26.36
N GLY A 55 1.38 16.04 -25.81
CA GLY A 55 0.50 16.98 -25.13
C GLY A 55 -0.13 16.48 -23.83
N SER A 56 0.24 15.30 -23.35
CA SER A 56 -0.32 14.72 -22.13
C SER A 56 0.30 15.31 -20.87
N LEU A 57 -0.44 15.22 -19.77
CA LEU A 57 -0.05 15.70 -18.45
C LEU A 57 -0.12 14.54 -17.45
N TYR A 58 0.98 14.32 -16.75
CA TYR A 58 0.98 13.48 -15.55
C TYR A 58 0.83 14.36 -14.31
N ALA A 59 -0.03 13.94 -13.39
CA ALA A 59 -0.20 14.58 -12.09
C ALA A 59 -0.07 13.53 -10.99
N ALA A 60 0.68 13.83 -9.94
CA ALA A 60 0.79 13.00 -8.76
C ALA A 60 -0.06 13.61 -7.64
N THR A 61 -1.02 12.87 -7.12
CA THR A 61 -1.93 13.31 -6.06
C THR A 61 -1.72 12.44 -4.82
N PRO A 62 -1.55 13.02 -3.62
CA PRO A 62 -1.46 12.22 -2.40
C PRO A 62 -2.70 11.35 -2.22
N ILE A 63 -2.48 10.09 -1.89
CA ILE A 63 -3.53 9.12 -1.54
C ILE A 63 -3.24 8.59 -0.14
N ASP A 64 -4.31 8.40 0.65
CA ASP A 64 -4.17 7.71 1.92
C ASP A 64 -3.81 6.23 1.68
N PRO A 65 -2.64 5.74 2.12
CA PRO A 65 -2.21 4.37 1.86
C PRO A 65 -3.14 3.31 2.44
N VAL A 66 -4.02 3.67 3.38
CA VAL A 66 -5.05 2.76 3.91
C VAL A 66 -5.92 2.19 2.79
N PHE A 67 -6.26 2.99 1.77
CA PHE A 67 -7.07 2.51 0.65
C PHE A 67 -6.35 1.46 -0.20
N ILE A 68 -5.03 1.56 -0.32
CA ILE A 68 -4.22 0.60 -1.06
C ILE A 68 -4.08 -0.70 -0.27
N LEU A 69 -3.88 -0.61 1.05
CA LEU A 69 -3.57 -1.77 1.89
C LEU A 69 -4.81 -2.52 2.41
N LEU A 70 -5.95 -1.85 2.60
CA LEU A 70 -7.18 -2.48 3.09
C LEU A 70 -7.62 -3.71 2.26
N PRO A 71 -7.68 -3.65 0.92
CA PRO A 71 -8.02 -4.82 0.11
C PRO A 71 -7.00 -5.96 0.28
N ILE A 72 -5.72 -5.62 0.43
CA ILE A 72 -4.63 -6.60 0.60
C ILE A 72 -4.78 -7.33 1.93
N TYR A 73 -5.03 -6.58 3.01
CA TYR A 73 -5.30 -7.17 4.31
C TYR A 73 -6.55 -8.06 4.27
N ASP A 74 -7.61 -7.66 3.56
CA ASP A 74 -8.85 -8.46 3.56
C ASP A 74 -8.68 -9.77 2.80
N GLU A 75 -7.98 -9.75 1.66
CA GLU A 75 -7.60 -10.95 0.92
C GLU A 75 -6.71 -11.88 1.74
N ALA A 76 -5.75 -11.32 2.49
CA ALA A 76 -4.79 -12.09 3.26
C ALA A 76 -5.41 -12.87 4.44
N ARG A 77 -6.65 -12.56 4.83
CA ARG A 77 -7.36 -13.28 5.89
C ARG A 77 -7.68 -14.73 5.53
N LEU A 78 -7.68 -15.10 4.24
CA LEU A 78 -8.03 -16.45 3.78
C LEU A 78 -9.37 -16.95 4.34
N LYS A 79 -10.36 -16.05 4.44
CA LYS A 79 -11.69 -16.40 4.95
C LYS A 79 -12.30 -17.53 4.14
N LYS A 80 -12.93 -18.48 4.83
CA LYS A 80 -13.77 -19.51 4.21
C LYS A 80 -15.15 -19.47 4.84
N GLY A 81 -16.15 -19.06 4.05
CA GLY A 81 -17.53 -18.91 4.55
C GLY A 81 -17.61 -17.87 5.65
N ASN A 82 -18.05 -18.28 6.84
CA ASN A 82 -18.26 -17.39 8.00
C ASN A 82 -17.06 -17.38 8.99
N ASP A 83 -15.92 -17.96 8.61
CA ASP A 83 -14.70 -17.94 9.42
C ASP A 83 -14.10 -16.53 9.51
N PRO A 84 -13.66 -16.06 10.69
CA PRO A 84 -13.08 -14.72 10.86
C PRO A 84 -11.75 -14.52 10.09
N GLY A 85 -11.16 -15.60 9.58
CA GLY A 85 -9.88 -15.61 8.87
C GLY A 85 -8.72 -16.04 9.76
N LYS A 86 -7.53 -16.06 9.17
CA LYS A 86 -6.28 -16.42 9.84
C LYS A 86 -5.40 -15.20 10.01
N PHE A 87 -4.72 -15.18 11.14
CA PHE A 87 -3.63 -14.27 11.40
C PHE A 87 -2.44 -14.63 10.49
N ARG A 88 -1.88 -13.63 9.81
CA ARG A 88 -0.64 -13.77 9.02
C ARG A 88 0.40 -12.69 9.36
N GLN A 89 1.66 -13.00 9.09
CA GLN A 89 2.77 -12.04 9.27
C GLN A 89 2.75 -10.99 8.15
N LEU A 90 3.18 -9.77 8.46
CA LEU A 90 3.16 -8.66 7.50
C LEU A 90 3.96 -8.98 6.22
N ASP A 91 5.15 -9.56 6.35
CA ASP A 91 6.00 -9.93 5.21
C ASP A 91 5.29 -10.92 4.27
N GLU A 92 4.52 -11.87 4.83
CA GLU A 92 3.73 -12.81 4.03
C GLU A 92 2.52 -12.14 3.37
N ILE A 93 1.94 -11.12 4.00
CA ILE A 93 0.79 -10.37 3.47
C ILE A 93 1.22 -9.50 2.30
N LEU A 94 2.36 -8.80 2.41
CA LEU A 94 2.89 -7.92 1.38
C LEU A 94 3.57 -8.67 0.23
N PHE A 95 3.77 -9.99 0.36
CA PHE A 95 4.25 -10.83 -0.73
C PHE A 95 3.12 -11.13 -1.73
N ILE A 96 2.89 -10.19 -2.65
CA ILE A 96 1.86 -10.30 -3.69
C ILE A 96 2.50 -10.72 -5.01
N HIS A 97 2.07 -11.87 -5.53
CA HIS A 97 2.58 -12.37 -6.81
C HIS A 97 2.31 -11.38 -7.95
N GLY A 98 3.37 -10.99 -8.65
CA GLY A 98 3.31 -10.00 -9.75
C GLY A 98 3.39 -8.53 -9.30
N TYR A 99 3.47 -8.26 -8.00
CA TYR A 99 3.58 -6.91 -7.44
C TYR A 99 4.58 -6.89 -6.25
N PRO A 100 5.89 -7.06 -6.48
CA PRO A 100 6.91 -7.01 -5.43
C PRO A 100 7.02 -5.65 -4.73
N GLU A 101 6.55 -4.57 -5.36
CA GLU A 101 6.64 -3.18 -4.89
C GLU A 101 5.86 -2.93 -3.59
N TYR A 102 4.92 -3.81 -3.22
CA TYR A 102 4.27 -3.76 -1.91
C TYR A 102 5.25 -3.85 -0.73
N GLN A 103 6.40 -4.49 -0.93
CA GLN A 103 7.45 -4.55 0.10
C GLN A 103 8.03 -3.17 0.44
N GLN A 104 7.98 -2.22 -0.49
CA GLN A 104 8.44 -0.85 -0.25
C GLN A 104 7.50 -0.06 0.67
N LEU A 105 6.29 -0.58 0.92
CA LEU A 105 5.30 0.01 1.82
C LEU A 105 5.33 -0.59 3.23
N SER A 106 6.28 -1.47 3.57
CA SER A 106 6.31 -2.19 4.85
C SER A 106 6.18 -1.28 6.08
N ALA A 107 6.99 -0.22 6.17
CA ALA A 107 6.95 0.71 7.30
C ALA A 107 5.61 1.45 7.42
N ILE A 108 4.95 1.78 6.30
CA ILE A 108 3.62 2.40 6.31
C ILE A 108 2.55 1.37 6.69
N ALA A 109 2.72 0.15 6.19
CA ALA A 109 1.82 -0.95 6.45
C ALA A 109 1.78 -1.30 7.94
N GLU A 110 2.92 -1.33 8.63
CA GLU A 110 2.99 -1.51 10.09
C GLU A 110 2.12 -0.48 10.83
N ASN A 111 2.29 0.80 10.52
CA ASN A 111 1.51 1.88 11.15
C ASN A 111 0.01 1.74 10.88
N ILE A 112 -0.38 1.34 9.67
CA ILE A 112 -1.79 1.19 9.30
C ILE A 112 -2.40 -0.04 9.97
N MET A 113 -1.65 -1.13 10.15
CA MET A 113 -2.13 -2.32 10.85
C MET A 113 -2.58 -2.00 12.28
N GLU A 114 -1.89 -1.11 13.00
CA GLU A 114 -2.31 -0.71 14.36
C GLU A 114 -3.71 -0.08 14.39
N VAL A 115 -4.16 0.48 13.27
CA VAL A 115 -5.45 1.16 13.14
C VAL A 115 -6.54 0.21 12.61
N VAL A 116 -6.21 -0.68 11.67
CA VAL A 116 -7.21 -1.49 10.93
C VAL A 116 -7.23 -2.97 11.28
N CYS A 117 -6.19 -3.48 11.96
CA CYS A 117 -6.04 -4.89 12.32
C CYS A 117 -6.12 -5.12 13.84
N ASP A 118 -6.67 -6.27 14.22
CA ASP A 118 -6.39 -6.88 15.51
C ASP A 118 -4.97 -7.46 15.48
N LEU A 119 -4.16 -7.08 16.47
CA LEU A 119 -2.77 -7.50 16.60
C LEU A 119 -2.62 -8.56 17.69
N LYS A 120 -1.94 -9.66 17.37
CA LYS A 120 -1.52 -10.65 18.37
C LYS A 120 0.00 -10.68 18.44
N GLY A 121 0.57 -10.21 19.56
CA GLY A 121 2.01 -10.20 19.77
C GLY A 121 2.52 -11.50 20.40
N GLN A 122 3.54 -12.12 19.79
CA GLN A 122 4.52 -12.92 20.52
C GLN A 122 5.84 -12.16 20.52
N LYS A 123 6.31 -11.76 21.70
CA LYS A 123 7.66 -11.21 21.86
C LYS A 123 8.66 -12.36 21.68
N VAL A 124 9.36 -12.38 20.55
CA VAL A 124 10.55 -13.22 20.36
C VAL A 124 11.69 -12.28 20.00
N ASP A 125 12.61 -12.12 20.95
CA ASP A 125 13.93 -11.47 20.86
C ASP A 125 14.20 -10.63 19.60
N GLY A 126 13.71 -9.39 19.60
CA GLY A 126 14.13 -8.34 18.67
C GLY A 126 13.34 -8.21 17.36
N PHE A 127 12.36 -9.08 17.09
CA PHE A 127 11.42 -8.92 15.98
C PHE A 127 9.98 -9.02 16.51
N GLU A 128 9.26 -7.91 16.46
CA GLU A 128 7.85 -7.90 16.86
C GLU A 128 7.03 -8.58 15.75
N CYS A 129 6.79 -9.88 15.92
CA CYS A 129 6.00 -10.66 14.99
C CYS A 129 4.52 -10.33 15.19
N VAL A 130 4.08 -9.23 14.59
CA VAL A 130 2.70 -8.79 14.61
C VAL A 130 1.92 -9.61 13.61
N THR A 131 0.99 -10.42 14.10
CA THR A 131 0.07 -11.17 13.25
C THR A 131 -1.24 -10.39 13.12
N CYS A 132 -1.68 -10.05 11.89
CA CYS A 132 -2.88 -9.22 11.64
C CYS A 132 -4.11 -10.05 11.22
N CYS A 133 -5.28 -9.70 11.78
CA CYS A 133 -6.60 -9.94 11.19
C CYS A 133 -7.34 -8.60 11.10
N LEU A 134 -7.96 -8.22 9.97
CA LEU A 134 -8.81 -7.01 9.95
C LEU A 134 -9.91 -7.12 11.02
N GLY A 135 -9.95 -6.13 11.90
CA GLY A 135 -10.96 -5.99 12.95
C GLY A 135 -12.31 -5.55 12.40
N ILE A 136 -12.87 -6.26 11.41
CA ILE A 136 -14.28 -6.07 11.04
C ILE A 136 -15.09 -6.54 12.23
N MET A 137 -15.43 -5.58 13.09
CA MET A 137 -16.37 -5.58 14.22
C MET A 137 -17.08 -6.92 14.41
N SER A 138 -16.35 -7.91 14.93
CA SER A 138 -16.96 -9.14 15.40
C SER A 138 -17.69 -8.78 16.70
N PRO A 139 -18.96 -9.17 16.93
CA PRO A 139 -19.71 -8.83 18.15
C PRO A 139 -19.14 -9.40 19.46
N SER A 140 -17.95 -10.01 19.43
CA SER A 140 -17.34 -10.70 20.56
C SER A 140 -16.07 -10.00 21.02
N ARG A 141 -16.17 -8.74 21.47
CA ARG A 141 -15.28 -8.27 22.54
C ARG A 141 -15.71 -8.97 23.84
N LYS A 142 -15.28 -10.21 24.02
CA LYS A 142 -15.30 -10.85 25.33
C LYS A 142 -13.99 -10.50 26.03
N SER A 143 -14.11 -9.53 26.93
CA SER A 143 -13.38 -9.39 28.19
C SER A 143 -12.22 -10.37 28.41
N ARG A 144 -10.99 -9.85 28.49
CA ARG A 144 -9.89 -10.31 29.36
C ARG A 144 -8.85 -9.19 29.46
N ASP A 145 -8.36 -8.72 30.60
CA ASP A 145 -8.65 -9.00 32.01
C ASP A 145 -8.16 -7.79 32.83
N ASN A 146 -8.87 -7.50 33.92
CA ASN A 146 -8.27 -6.91 35.11
C ASN A 146 -7.32 -7.94 35.73
N LEU A 147 -6.03 -7.61 35.83
CA LEU A 147 -5.23 -7.84 37.03
C LEU A 147 -4.04 -6.87 37.06
#